data_AF-A0A7W1NE90-F1
#
_entry.id   AF-A0A7W1NE90-F1
#
_cell.length_a   1.000
_cell.length_b   1.000
_cell.length_c   1.000
_cell.angle_alpha   90.00
_cell.angle_beta   90.00
_cell.angle_gamma   90.00
#
_symmetry.space_group_name_H-M   'P 1'
#
loop_
_entity.id
_entity.type
_entity.pdbx_description
1 polymer ?
#
loop_
_entity_poly.entity_id
_entity_poly.type
_entity_poly.pdbx_seq_one_letter_code
_entity_poly.pdbx_strand_id
1 'polypeptide(L)'
;MQQPIRHVLPPPAMPGIVPGMAKFVILLVVACVIAALIAMAARQRRADAAVKGLMRRALEANGAGRCIASLAVLRQLRDLSAPETVAGAWDVLELPLLDALPDCPPDYKTPLREALEDVAKRCAKRDIARRVMVMRDALVG
;
A
#
# COMPACT_ATOMS: atom_id res chain seq x y z
N MET A 1 -85.48 -17.26 -11.33
CA MET A 1 -84.11 -17.09 -11.87
C MET A 1 -83.32 -16.23 -10.89
N GLN A 2 -82.54 -16.84 -10.01
CA GLN A 2 -81.72 -16.16 -8.97
C GLN A 2 -80.27 -16.05 -9.47
N GLN A 3 -79.73 -14.83 -9.49
CA GLN A 3 -78.30 -14.61 -9.80
C GLN A 3 -77.44 -14.77 -8.54
N PRO A 4 -76.29 -15.45 -8.61
CA PRO A 4 -75.40 -15.65 -7.46
C PRO A 4 -74.54 -14.41 -7.21
N ILE A 5 -74.61 -13.89 -5.99
CA ILE A 5 -73.80 -12.78 -5.47
C ILE A 5 -72.33 -13.25 -5.42
N ARG A 6 -71.50 -12.75 -6.33
CA ARG A 6 -70.04 -12.96 -6.30
C ARG A 6 -69.42 -12.02 -5.28
N HIS A 7 -69.00 -12.58 -4.13
CA HIS A 7 -68.14 -11.88 -3.17
C HIS A 7 -66.80 -11.55 -3.84
N VAL A 8 -66.58 -10.28 -4.14
CA VAL A 8 -65.30 -9.74 -4.59
C VAL A 8 -64.41 -9.58 -3.36
N LEU A 9 -63.39 -10.43 -3.24
CA LEU A 9 -62.36 -10.33 -2.19
C LEU A 9 -61.45 -9.14 -2.52
N PRO A 10 -61.16 -8.21 -1.59
CA PRO A 10 -60.23 -7.11 -1.85
C PRO A 10 -58.79 -7.63 -1.98
N PRO A 11 -57.97 -7.05 -2.89
CA PRO A 11 -56.58 -7.46 -3.09
C PRO A 11 -55.70 -7.11 -1.87
N PRO A 12 -54.65 -7.92 -1.58
CA PRO A 12 -53.73 -7.63 -0.50
C PRO A 12 -52.91 -6.38 -0.81
N ALA A 13 -52.91 -5.43 0.12
CA ALA A 13 -52.06 -4.24 0.08
C ALA A 13 -50.58 -4.65 0.10
N MET A 14 -49.87 -4.44 -1.00
CA MET A 14 -48.42 -4.63 -1.04
C MET A 14 -47.73 -3.51 -0.24
N PRO A 15 -46.78 -3.84 0.66
CA PRO A 15 -46.05 -2.82 1.41
C PRO A 15 -45.20 -1.99 0.44
N GLY A 16 -45.58 -0.71 0.31
CA GLY A 16 -44.82 0.27 -0.44
C GLY A 16 -43.41 0.42 0.15
N ILE A 17 -42.40 0.20 -0.70
CA ILE A 17 -41.02 0.53 -0.40
C ILE A 17 -40.96 2.04 -0.12
N VAL A 18 -40.79 2.40 1.15
CA VAL A 18 -40.75 3.79 1.61
C VAL A 18 -39.52 4.49 1.00
N PRO A 19 -39.69 5.56 0.19
CA PRO A 19 -38.61 6.24 -0.52
C PRO A 19 -37.57 6.92 0.40
N GLY A 20 -37.82 6.94 1.72
CA GLY A 20 -36.88 7.44 2.72
C GLY A 20 -35.70 6.49 2.97
N MET A 21 -35.90 5.16 2.99
CA MET A 21 -34.83 4.21 3.35
C MET A 21 -33.69 4.17 2.35
N ALA A 22 -33.97 4.31 1.06
CA ALA A 22 -32.94 4.33 0.02
C ALA A 22 -31.94 5.49 0.21
N LYS A 23 -32.41 6.67 0.65
CA LYS A 23 -31.54 7.83 0.92
C LYS A 23 -30.64 7.61 2.13
N PHE A 24 -31.15 6.97 3.18
CA PHE A 24 -30.34 6.61 4.35
C PHE A 24 -29.27 5.58 4.01
N VAL A 25 -29.60 4.57 3.21
CA VAL A 25 -28.61 3.58 2.74
C VAL A 25 -27.52 4.25 1.91
N ILE A 26 -27.89 5.12 0.98
CA ILE A 26 -26.90 5.85 0.15
C ILE A 26 -26.01 6.73 1.03
N LEU A 27 -26.58 7.50 1.97
CA LEU A 27 -25.80 8.33 2.90
C LEU A 27 -24.83 7.49 3.74
N LEU A 28 -25.26 6.33 4.23
CA LEU A 28 -24.44 5.45 5.04
C LEU A 28 -23.30 4.85 4.22
N VAL A 29 -23.55 4.41 2.98
CA VAL A 29 -22.51 3.93 2.06
C VAL A 29 -21.50 5.03 1.76
N VAL A 30 -21.95 6.24 1.43
CA VAL A 30 -21.07 7.38 1.17
C VAL A 30 -20.22 7.72 2.40
N ALA A 31 -20.81 7.73 3.60
CA ALA A 31 -20.08 7.97 4.84
C ALA A 31 -19.02 6.88 5.09
N CYS A 32 -19.33 5.61 4.86
CA CYS A 32 -18.36 4.52 4.96
C CYS A 32 -17.20 4.66 3.97
N VAL A 33 -17.48 5.04 2.72
CA VAL A 33 -16.44 5.27 1.71
C VAL A 33 -15.54 6.43 2.12
N ILE A 34 -16.10 7.56 2.56
CA ILE A 34 -15.32 8.72 3.02
C ILE A 34 -14.45 8.33 4.23
N ALA A 35 -15.01 7.62 5.21
CA ALA A 35 -14.27 7.16 6.38
C ALA A 35 -13.12 6.22 5.98
N ALA A 36 -13.33 5.32 5.02
CA ALA A 36 -12.29 4.43 4.49
C ALA A 36 -11.17 5.22 3.79
N LEU A 37 -11.52 6.23 2.98
CA LEU A 37 -10.55 7.10 2.31
C LEU A 37 -9.71 7.90 3.31
N ILE A 38 -10.33 8.47 4.36
CA ILE A 38 -9.63 9.19 5.42
C ILE A 38 -8.69 8.25 6.17
N ALA A 39 -9.15 7.04 6.52
CA ALA A 39 -8.33 6.04 7.18
C ALA A 39 -7.13 5.61 6.31
N MET A 40 -7.32 5.44 5.01
CA MET A 40 -6.24 5.14 4.06
C MET A 40 -5.24 6.28 3.96
N ALA A 41 -5.70 7.52 3.82
CA ALA A 41 -4.82 8.70 3.77
C ALA A 41 -4.02 8.88 5.07
N ALA A 42 -4.64 8.64 6.23
CA ALA A 42 -3.96 8.70 7.51
C ALA A 42 -2.89 7.59 7.65
N ARG A 43 -3.18 6.38 7.16
CA ARG A 43 -2.20 5.27 7.13
C ARG A 43 -1.02 5.60 6.20
N GLN A 44 -1.28 6.14 5.02
CA GLN A 44 -0.24 6.56 4.08
C GLN A 44 0.69 7.61 4.71
N ARG A 45 0.14 8.66 5.33
CA ARG A 45 0.96 9.70 6.00
C ARG A 45 1.84 9.15 7.11
N ARG A 46 1.32 8.20 7.90
CA ARG A 46 2.11 7.54 8.97
C ARG A 46 3.23 6.69 8.39
N ALA A 47 2.95 5.96 7.31
CA ALA A 47 3.94 5.15 6.63
C ALA A 47 5.04 6.00 5.98
N ASP A 48 4.69 7.14 5.36
CA ASP A 48 5.68 8.10 4.85
C ASP A 48 6.57 8.67 5.95
N ALA A 49 5.99 9.00 7.11
CA ALA A 49 6.75 9.46 8.27
C ALA A 49 7.70 8.37 8.80
N ALA A 50 7.25 7.11 8.81
CA ALA A 50 8.08 5.97 9.21
C ALA A 50 9.25 5.75 8.23
N VAL A 51 9.00 5.82 6.91
CA VAL A 51 10.07 5.73 5.89
C VAL A 51 11.08 6.85 6.09
N LYS A 52 10.64 8.09 6.30
CA LYS A 52 11.58 9.21 6.56
C LYS A 52 12.44 8.97 7.81
N GLY A 53 11.84 8.46 8.88
CA GLY A 53 12.57 8.11 10.10
C GLY A 53 13.61 7.00 9.88
N LEU A 54 13.23 5.94 9.16
CA LEU A 54 14.14 4.84 8.80
C LEU A 54 15.25 5.29 7.85
N MET A 55 14.91 6.12 6.86
CA MET A 55 15.86 6.68 5.91
C MET A 55 16.93 7.51 6.63
N ARG A 56 16.51 8.36 7.57
CA ARG A 56 17.45 9.13 8.40
C ARG A 56 18.41 8.22 9.16
N ARG A 57 17.93 7.14 9.77
CA ARG A 57 18.78 6.16 10.46
C ARG A 57 19.74 5.45 9.49
N ALA A 58 19.29 5.11 8.28
CA ALA A 58 20.13 4.49 7.28
C ALA A 58 21.27 5.42 6.82
N LEU A 59 20.97 6.71 6.65
CA LEU A 59 21.94 7.73 6.28
C LEU A 59 22.94 8.04 7.40
N GLU A 60 22.49 8.02 8.66
CA GLU A 60 23.35 8.23 9.84
C GLU A 60 24.23 7.00 10.16
N ALA A 61 23.80 5.80 9.77
CA ALA A 61 24.57 4.57 9.95
C ALA A 61 25.73 4.46 8.95
N ASN A 62 26.77 3.70 9.30
CA ASN A 62 27.94 3.42 8.47
C ASN A 62 28.23 1.91 8.39
N GLY A 63 28.92 1.48 7.33
CA GLY A 63 29.30 0.08 7.08
C GLY A 63 28.13 -0.90 7.15
N ALA A 64 28.32 -2.02 7.85
CA ALA A 64 27.31 -3.06 8.05
C ALA A 64 25.95 -2.54 8.57
N GLY A 65 25.98 -1.55 9.47
CA GLY A 65 24.77 -0.95 10.04
C GLY A 65 23.92 -0.23 9.00
N ARG A 66 24.55 0.37 7.98
CA ARG A 66 23.85 1.01 6.87
C ARG A 66 23.15 -0.03 5.99
N CYS A 67 23.76 -1.18 5.74
CA CYS A 67 23.12 -2.28 4.99
C CYS A 67 21.83 -2.74 5.69
N ILE A 68 21.91 -2.99 7.01
CA ILE A 68 20.78 -3.45 7.82
C ILE A 68 19.68 -2.40 7.90
N ALA A 69 20.04 -1.12 8.09
CA ALA A 69 19.07 -0.03 8.12
C ALA A 69 18.38 0.17 6.77
N SER A 70 19.11 0.03 5.67
CA SER A 70 18.58 0.11 4.31
C SER A 70 17.59 -1.02 4.02
N LEU A 71 17.82 -2.22 4.52
CA LEU A 71 16.86 -3.32 4.44
C LEU A 71 15.52 -2.96 5.11
N ALA A 72 15.56 -2.30 6.28
CA ALA A 72 14.34 -1.85 6.95
C ALA A 72 13.58 -0.81 6.12
N VAL A 73 14.31 0.12 5.47
CA VAL A 73 13.71 1.08 4.53
C VAL A 73 13.04 0.36 3.36
N LEU A 74 13.72 -0.59 2.71
CA LEU A 74 13.19 -1.33 1.56
C LEU A 74 11.95 -2.14 1.90
N ARG A 75 11.92 -2.79 3.07
CA ARG A 75 10.72 -3.49 3.56
C ARG A 75 9.55 -2.54 3.76
N GLN A 76 9.79 -1.35 4.28
CA GLN A 76 8.74 -0.35 4.45
C GLN A 76 8.27 0.22 3.11
N LEU A 77 9.17 0.41 2.14
CA LEU A 77 8.84 0.85 0.78
C LEU A 77 8.01 -0.17 0.03
N ARG A 78 8.26 -1.47 0.22
CA ARG A 78 7.42 -2.55 -0.33
C ARG A 78 5.97 -2.40 0.09
N ASP A 79 5.72 -2.05 1.35
CA ASP A 79 4.37 -1.98 1.90
C ASP A 79 3.63 -0.69 1.49
N LEU A 80 4.34 0.27 0.90
CA LEU A 80 3.75 1.49 0.33
C LEU A 80 3.22 1.27 -1.08
N SER A 81 2.10 1.91 -1.37
CA SER A 81 1.40 1.85 -2.67
C SER A 81 1.69 3.04 -3.59
N ALA A 82 2.49 4.02 -3.11
CA ALA A 82 2.76 5.27 -3.82
C ALA A 82 4.07 5.16 -4.62
N PRO A 83 4.01 5.00 -5.96
CA PRO A 83 5.21 4.79 -6.78
C PRO A 83 6.15 5.99 -6.79
N GLU A 84 5.65 7.21 -6.56
CA GLU A 84 6.45 8.44 -6.46
C GLU A 84 7.30 8.44 -5.19
N THR A 85 6.76 7.95 -4.07
CA THR A 85 7.47 7.83 -2.80
C THR A 85 8.61 6.82 -2.91
N VAL A 86 8.36 5.68 -3.56
CA VAL A 86 9.40 4.66 -3.80
C VAL A 86 10.54 5.23 -4.64
N ALA A 87 10.19 5.98 -5.68
CA ALA A 87 11.17 6.61 -6.57
C ALA A 87 12.09 7.58 -5.82
N GLY A 88 11.51 8.55 -5.12
CA GLY A 88 12.29 9.55 -4.38
C GLY A 88 13.09 8.95 -3.22
N ALA A 89 12.58 7.92 -2.57
CA ALA A 89 13.30 7.21 -1.53
C ALA A 89 14.50 6.42 -2.10
N TRP A 90 14.33 5.78 -3.26
CA TRP A 90 15.41 5.05 -3.92
C TRP A 90 16.55 5.97 -4.36
N ASP A 91 16.23 7.13 -4.94
CA ASP A 91 17.25 8.10 -5.37
C ASP A 91 18.17 8.57 -4.23
N VAL A 92 17.65 8.63 -3.00
CA VAL A 92 18.43 8.99 -1.82
C VAL A 92 19.19 7.78 -1.25
N LEU A 93 18.62 6.57 -1.36
CA LEU A 93 19.17 5.36 -0.75
C LEU A 93 20.25 4.68 -1.60
N GLU A 94 20.18 4.80 -2.92
CA GLU A 94 20.99 4.02 -3.87
C GLU A 94 22.50 4.13 -3.61
N LEU A 95 23.03 5.35 -3.58
CA LEU A 95 24.46 5.61 -3.36
C LEU A 95 24.94 5.16 -1.97
N PRO A 96 24.28 5.57 -0.87
CA PRO A 96 24.66 5.10 0.46
C PRO A 96 24.62 3.58 0.59
N LEU A 97 23.65 2.91 -0.06
CA LEU A 97 23.55 1.46 -0.04
C LEU A 97 24.70 0.81 -0.79
N LEU A 98 25.06 1.30 -1.99
CA LEU A 98 26.22 0.82 -2.76
C LEU A 98 27.49 0.84 -1.92
N ASP A 99 27.75 1.95 -1.24
CA ASP A 99 28.94 2.12 -0.40
C ASP A 99 28.98 1.13 0.77
N ALA A 100 27.81 0.66 1.25
CA ALA A 100 27.69 -0.25 2.38
C ALA A 100 27.58 -1.73 1.98
N LEU A 101 27.42 -2.06 0.69
CA LEU A 101 27.40 -3.45 0.21
C LEU A 101 28.63 -4.28 0.60
N PRO A 102 29.89 -3.79 0.46
CA PRO A 102 31.07 -4.59 0.80
C PRO A 102 31.12 -4.97 2.28
N ASP A 103 30.60 -4.10 3.16
CA ASP A 103 30.53 -4.32 4.60
C ASP A 103 29.28 -5.10 5.03
N CYS A 104 28.44 -5.55 4.09
CA CYS A 104 27.16 -6.15 4.44
C CYS A 104 27.33 -7.58 4.97
N PRO A 105 26.80 -7.89 6.17
CA PRO A 105 26.90 -9.22 6.76
C PRO A 105 26.19 -10.28 5.89
N PRO A 106 26.75 -11.50 5.78
CA PRO A 106 26.24 -12.53 4.88
C PRO A 106 24.80 -12.92 5.16
N ASP A 107 24.38 -12.92 6.43
CA ASP A 107 23.02 -13.24 6.86
C ASP A 107 21.97 -12.26 6.31
N TYR A 108 22.39 -11.05 5.93
CA TYR A 108 21.51 -9.99 5.44
C TYR A 108 21.52 -9.83 3.92
N LYS A 109 22.45 -10.49 3.20
CA LYS A 109 22.51 -10.43 1.74
C LYS A 109 21.25 -11.00 1.07
N THR A 110 20.78 -12.16 1.52
CA THR A 110 19.55 -12.79 0.98
C THR A 110 18.30 -11.95 1.26
N PRO A 111 18.02 -11.52 2.51
CA PRO A 111 16.91 -10.63 2.80
C PRO A 111 16.96 -9.31 2.02
N LEU A 112 18.16 -8.74 1.81
CA LEU A 112 18.34 -7.52 1.03
C LEU A 112 17.99 -7.74 -0.44
N ARG A 113 18.46 -8.85 -1.02
CA ARG A 113 18.14 -9.22 -2.39
C ARG A 113 16.64 -9.38 -2.63
N GLU A 114 15.96 -10.06 -1.72
CA GLU A 114 14.50 -10.24 -1.76
C GLU A 114 13.76 -8.90 -1.65
N ALA A 115 14.20 -8.04 -0.72
CA ALA A 115 13.60 -6.72 -0.55
C ALA A 115 13.79 -5.82 -1.80
N LEU A 116 14.95 -5.89 -2.46
CA LEU A 116 15.21 -5.19 -3.72
C LEU A 116 14.29 -5.72 -4.84
N GLU A 117 14.13 -7.03 -4.96
CA GLU A 117 13.24 -7.63 -5.96
C GLU A 117 11.78 -7.23 -5.74
N ASP A 118 11.31 -7.25 -4.49
CA ASP A 118 9.96 -6.82 -4.12
C ASP A 118 9.71 -5.35 -4.46
N VAL A 119 10.69 -4.48 -4.19
CA VAL A 119 10.61 -3.05 -4.53
C VAL A 119 10.61 -2.85 -6.05
N ALA A 120 11.46 -3.57 -6.78
CA ALA A 120 11.51 -3.51 -8.24
C ALA A 120 10.18 -3.93 -8.88
N LYS A 121 9.55 -4.99 -8.38
CA LYS A 121 8.23 -5.47 -8.85
C LYS A 121 7.10 -4.47 -8.64
N ARG A 122 7.18 -3.66 -7.57
CA ARG A 122 6.18 -2.66 -7.21
C ARG A 122 6.45 -1.28 -7.79
N CYS A 123 7.63 -1.06 -8.35
CA CYS A 123 8.01 0.22 -8.91
C CYS A 123 7.29 0.45 -10.25
N ALA A 124 6.45 1.49 -10.34
CA ALA A 124 5.79 1.85 -11.60
C ALA A 124 6.78 2.41 -12.64
N LYS A 125 7.92 2.96 -12.19
CA LYS A 125 8.95 3.55 -13.06
C LYS A 125 9.97 2.49 -13.47
N ARG A 126 9.98 2.15 -14.77
CA ARG A 126 10.88 1.13 -15.34
C ARG A 126 12.36 1.42 -15.12
N ASP A 127 12.77 2.68 -15.16
CA ASP A 127 14.18 3.06 -14.96
C ASP A 127 14.66 2.75 -13.53
N ILE A 128 13.80 2.98 -12.55
CA ILE A 128 14.10 2.72 -11.15
C ILE A 128 14.10 1.22 -10.89
N ALA A 129 13.10 0.49 -11.40
CA ALA A 129 13.11 -0.97 -11.35
C ALA A 129 14.40 -1.56 -11.95
N ARG A 130 14.90 -1.02 -13.07
CA ARG A 130 16.17 -1.45 -13.67
C ARG A 130 17.36 -1.18 -12.73
N ARG A 131 17.49 0.02 -12.17
CA ARG A 131 18.55 0.38 -11.21
C ARG A 131 18.55 -0.51 -9.98
N VAL A 132 17.38 -0.76 -9.40
CA VAL A 132 17.18 -1.68 -8.27
C VAL A 132 17.63 -3.10 -8.61
N MET A 133 17.33 -3.58 -9.81
CA MET A 133 17.75 -4.90 -10.27
C MET A 133 19.27 -4.99 -10.51
N VAL A 134 19.90 -3.93 -11.02
CA VAL A 134 21.37 -3.86 -11.13
C VAL A 134 22.03 -3.95 -9.75
N MET A 135 21.50 -3.24 -8.75
CA MET A 135 21.96 -3.34 -7.36
C MET A 135 21.84 -4.77 -6.81
N ARG A 136 20.71 -5.42 -7.10
CA ARG A 136 20.44 -6.79 -6.68
C ARG A 136 21.45 -7.76 -7.29
N ASP A 137 21.83 -7.56 -8.55
CA ASP A 137 22.80 -8.42 -9.23
C ASP A 137 24.22 -8.18 -8.71
N ALA A 138 24.55 -6.96 -8.27
CA ALA A 138 25.81 -6.63 -7.61
C ALA A 138 26.01 -7.35 -6.26
N LEU A 139 24.93 -7.85 -5.62
CA LEU A 139 25.02 -8.65 -4.40
C LEU A 139 25.38 -10.13 -4.64
N VAL A 140 25.34 -10.59 -5.90
CA VAL A 140 25.61 -11.98 -6.30
C VAL A 140 27.07 -12.16 -6.73
N GLY A 141 27.74 -11.09 -7.17
CA GLY A 141 29.16 -11.07 -7.50
C GLY A 141 30.05 -10.99 -6.26
#